data_AF-A0A7S0T0N0-F1
#
_entry.id   AF-A0A7S0T0N0-F1
#
_cell.length_a   1.000
_cell.length_b   1.000
_cell.length_c   1.000
_cell.angle_alpha   90.00
_cell.angle_beta   90.00
_cell.angle_gamma   90.00
#
_symmetry.space_group_name_H-M   'P 1'
#
loop_
_entity.id
_entity.type
_entity.pdbx_description
1 polymer ?
#
loop_
_entity_poly.entity_id
_entity_poly.type
_entity_poly.pdbx_seq_one_letter_code
_entity_poly.pdbx_strand_id
1 'polypeptide(L)'
;ESFLEGLPPAPPPPLPTPSRRRGERLIMHIDMDCFFAAVAALGRPELDNLPVAVSWSSAGAGEVSSCNYAARAAGCGAGMRIARAKEMCPDLVVMPYEFERYSAIALDVYRIFHDVTPHVMGVSVDEAYIDATGCEGTAEEVAAMIRARVLHKTGCVASVGSGPNRLIARLATKRAKPDGAHHVSAATAAVFLAVLPAEDLPGVGRGTLDKLKRAGGVGGSGGGAGNTFSGSPR
;
A
#
# COMPACT_ATOMS: atom_id res chain seq x y z
N GLU A 1 -30.65 35.26 -32.79
CA GLU A 1 -29.52 36.22 -32.65
C GLU A 1 -29.89 37.13 -31.49
N SER A 2 -29.37 36.98 -30.27
CA SER A 2 -28.16 37.69 -29.82
C SER A 2 -27.77 37.34 -28.36
N PHE A 3 -27.88 36.07 -27.93
CA PHE A 3 -27.56 35.70 -26.52
C PHE A 3 -26.11 35.25 -26.29
N LEU A 4 -25.27 35.16 -27.33
CA LEU A 4 -23.90 34.62 -27.25
C LEU A 4 -22.78 35.66 -27.35
N GLU A 5 -23.11 36.95 -27.53
CA GLU A 5 -22.10 38.02 -27.73
C GLU A 5 -21.63 38.70 -26.43
N GLY A 6 -22.13 38.28 -25.26
CA GLY A 6 -21.84 38.96 -23.97
C GLY A 6 -21.09 38.13 -22.92
N LEU A 7 -20.65 36.91 -23.23
CA LEU A 7 -19.95 36.07 -22.25
C LEU A 7 -18.47 36.48 -22.16
N PRO A 8 -17.94 36.78 -20.96
CA PRO A 8 -16.51 37.03 -20.81
C PRO A 8 -15.71 35.80 -21.24
N PRO A 9 -14.52 35.98 -21.85
CA PRO A 9 -13.69 34.85 -22.23
C PRO A 9 -13.44 33.98 -21.00
N ALA A 10 -13.61 32.67 -21.16
CA ALA A 10 -13.30 31.71 -20.12
C ALA A 10 -11.87 31.99 -19.60
N PRO A 11 -11.66 32.01 -18.27
CA PRO A 11 -10.33 32.20 -17.72
C PRO A 11 -9.39 31.16 -18.34
N PRO A 12 -8.15 31.54 -18.69
CA PRO A 12 -7.20 30.58 -19.23
C PRO A 12 -7.10 29.40 -18.25
N PRO A 13 -7.02 28.15 -18.75
CA PRO A 13 -6.83 27.01 -17.88
C PRO A 13 -5.62 27.29 -16.99
N PRO A 14 -5.67 26.90 -15.70
CA PRO A 14 -4.54 27.11 -14.80
C PRO A 14 -3.30 26.54 -15.45
N LEU A 15 -2.24 27.36 -15.49
CA LEU A 15 -0.94 26.92 -15.99
C LEU A 15 -0.57 25.61 -15.29
N PRO A 16 -0.06 24.59 -16.01
CA PRO A 16 0.40 23.37 -15.37
C PRO A 16 1.38 23.74 -14.26
N THR A 17 1.04 23.37 -13.03
CA THR A 17 1.88 23.57 -11.85
C THR A 17 3.24 22.95 -12.18
N PRO A 18 4.36 23.66 -11.92
CA PRO A 18 5.66 23.21 -12.39
C PRO A 18 5.92 21.76 -11.96
N SER A 19 6.08 20.91 -12.98
CA SER A 19 6.62 19.56 -12.87
C SER A 19 7.86 19.62 -11.99
N ARG A 20 7.80 18.93 -10.84
CA ARG A 20 8.89 18.58 -9.90
C ARG A 20 10.22 19.31 -10.13
N ARG A 21 10.70 20.09 -9.15
CA ARG A 21 11.96 20.85 -9.30
C ARG A 21 13.08 19.92 -9.74
N ARG A 22 13.81 20.32 -10.78
CA ARG A 22 14.98 19.60 -11.31
C ARG A 22 15.92 19.23 -10.15
N GLY A 23 16.06 17.94 -9.87
CA GLY A 23 16.92 17.41 -8.79
C GLY A 23 16.19 16.88 -7.55
N GLU A 24 14.87 16.99 -7.43
CA GLU A 24 14.14 16.35 -6.33
C GLU A 24 14.09 14.83 -6.54
N ARG A 25 14.47 14.03 -5.54
CA ARG A 25 14.44 12.55 -5.65
C ARG A 25 13.02 12.00 -5.56
N LEU A 26 12.62 11.11 -6.47
CA LEU A 26 11.36 10.38 -6.44
C LEU A 26 11.61 8.90 -6.20
N ILE A 27 11.46 8.46 -4.97
CA ILE A 27 11.46 7.03 -4.68
C ILE A 27 10.01 6.58 -4.64
N MET A 28 9.69 5.54 -5.42
CA MET A 28 8.40 4.86 -5.35
C MET A 28 8.60 3.48 -4.77
N HIS A 29 7.68 3.09 -3.90
CA HIS A 29 7.50 1.74 -3.42
C HIS A 29 6.19 1.22 -4.01
N ILE A 30 6.28 0.09 -4.71
CA ILE A 30 5.14 -0.56 -5.36
C ILE A 30 4.94 -1.91 -4.69
N ASP A 31 3.69 -2.20 -4.33
CA ASP A 31 3.30 -3.41 -3.62
C ASP A 31 1.97 -3.92 -4.20
N MET A 32 1.96 -5.12 -4.79
CA MET A 32 0.76 -5.71 -5.37
C MET A 32 -0.27 -6.02 -4.27
N ASP A 33 -1.52 -5.70 -4.55
CA ASP A 33 -2.57 -5.84 -3.56
C ASP A 33 -3.03 -7.30 -3.43
N CYS A 34 -2.94 -7.83 -2.21
CA CYS A 34 -3.36 -9.20 -1.89
C CYS A 34 -2.79 -10.26 -2.85
N PHE A 35 -1.53 -10.09 -3.28
CA PHE A 35 -0.95 -10.73 -4.47
C PHE A 35 -1.39 -12.17 -4.74
N PHE A 36 -1.09 -13.12 -3.84
CA PHE A 36 -1.46 -14.52 -4.10
C PHE A 36 -2.98 -14.74 -4.21
N ALA A 37 -3.79 -14.04 -3.42
CA ALA A 37 -5.26 -14.14 -3.51
C ALA A 37 -5.79 -13.48 -4.80
N ALA A 38 -5.19 -12.36 -5.23
CA ALA A 38 -5.54 -11.72 -6.49
C ALA A 38 -5.22 -12.62 -7.70
N VAL A 39 -4.03 -13.24 -7.71
CA VAL A 39 -3.65 -14.19 -8.77
C VAL A 39 -4.51 -15.46 -8.72
N ALA A 40 -4.84 -15.96 -7.53
CA ALA A 40 -5.73 -17.10 -7.37
C ALA A 40 -7.18 -16.79 -7.80
N ALA A 41 -7.63 -15.54 -7.77
CA ALA A 41 -8.93 -15.15 -8.32
C ALA A 41 -8.90 -14.87 -9.83
N LEU A 42 -7.71 -14.63 -10.40
CA LEU A 42 -7.57 -14.21 -11.79
C LEU A 42 -8.10 -15.28 -12.76
N GLY A 43 -9.07 -14.88 -13.59
CA GLY A 43 -9.72 -15.73 -14.58
C GLY A 43 -10.74 -16.71 -14.00
N ARG A 44 -11.20 -16.50 -12.76
CA ARG A 44 -12.19 -17.34 -12.07
C ARG A 44 -13.40 -16.49 -11.63
N PRO A 45 -14.37 -16.22 -12.52
CA PRO A 45 -15.54 -15.39 -12.23
C PRO A 45 -16.37 -15.88 -11.04
N GLU A 46 -16.32 -17.19 -10.74
CA GLU A 46 -16.96 -17.79 -9.57
C GLU A 46 -16.37 -17.31 -8.24
N LEU A 47 -15.19 -16.68 -8.25
CA LEU A 47 -14.54 -16.09 -7.08
C LEU A 47 -14.77 -14.59 -6.95
N ASP A 48 -15.47 -13.98 -7.90
CA ASP A 48 -15.75 -12.54 -7.88
C ASP A 48 -16.58 -12.19 -6.63
N ASN A 49 -16.14 -11.16 -5.91
CA ASN A 49 -16.73 -10.69 -4.65
C ASN A 49 -16.73 -11.69 -3.48
N LEU A 50 -16.13 -12.88 -3.63
CA LEU A 50 -15.99 -13.83 -2.53
C LEU A 50 -14.77 -13.54 -1.66
N PRO A 51 -14.80 -13.84 -0.35
CA PRO A 51 -13.62 -13.84 0.48
C PRO A 51 -12.69 -15.00 0.08
N VAL A 52 -11.49 -14.67 -0.38
CA VAL A 52 -10.50 -15.65 -0.87
C VAL A 52 -9.23 -15.57 -0.03
N ALA A 53 -8.71 -16.73 0.36
CA ALA A 53 -7.40 -16.89 0.99
C ALA A 53 -6.56 -17.95 0.27
N VAL A 54 -5.24 -17.85 0.39
CA VAL A 54 -4.28 -18.84 -0.12
C VAL A 54 -3.57 -19.50 1.05
N SER A 55 -3.49 -20.83 1.04
CA SER A 55 -2.76 -21.63 2.04
C SER A 55 -2.29 -22.97 1.46
N TRP A 56 -1.31 -23.60 2.09
CA TRP A 56 -0.92 -24.97 1.73
C TRP A 56 -1.97 -26.01 2.13
N SER A 57 -2.87 -25.68 3.06
CA SER A 57 -3.89 -26.59 3.56
C SER A 57 -5.25 -25.91 3.72
N SER A 58 -6.27 -26.47 3.05
CA SER A 58 -7.67 -26.04 3.16
C SER A 58 -8.41 -26.64 4.36
N ALA A 59 -7.85 -27.69 4.98
CA ALA A 59 -8.47 -28.47 6.05
C ALA A 59 -8.22 -27.93 7.48
N GLY A 60 -7.54 -26.78 7.62
CA GLY A 60 -7.44 -26.05 8.89
C GLY A 60 -6.06 -26.04 9.57
N ALA A 61 -5.17 -26.97 9.22
CA ALA A 61 -3.77 -26.99 9.70
C ALA A 61 -2.91 -25.89 9.06
N GLY A 62 -3.41 -25.31 7.96
CA GLY A 62 -2.80 -24.21 7.22
C GLY A 62 -2.85 -22.87 7.95
N GLU A 63 -1.97 -21.97 7.56
CA GLU A 63 -2.07 -20.54 7.84
C GLU A 63 -2.37 -19.78 6.53
N VAL A 64 -3.12 -18.70 6.65
CA VAL A 64 -3.40 -17.76 5.57
C VAL A 64 -2.07 -17.13 5.17
N SER A 65 -1.63 -17.32 3.92
CA SER A 65 -0.46 -16.61 3.38
C SER A 65 -0.84 -15.28 2.77
N SER A 66 -1.96 -15.26 2.06
CA SER A 66 -2.58 -14.04 1.56
C SER A 66 -4.08 -14.21 1.59
N CYS A 67 -4.81 -13.11 1.75
CA CYS A 67 -6.24 -13.07 1.58
C CYS A 67 -6.66 -11.71 1.00
N ASN A 68 -7.75 -11.72 0.23
CA ASN A 68 -8.27 -10.52 -0.42
C ASN A 68 -8.96 -9.57 0.58
N TYR A 69 -9.32 -8.38 0.12
CA TYR A 69 -9.90 -7.35 1.00
C TYR A 69 -11.26 -7.75 1.60
N ALA A 70 -12.06 -8.57 0.89
CA ALA A 70 -13.31 -9.12 1.44
C ALA A 70 -13.03 -9.99 2.68
N ALA A 71 -12.05 -10.89 2.61
CA ALA A 71 -11.64 -11.69 3.76
C ALA A 71 -11.02 -10.83 4.88
N ARG A 72 -10.23 -9.79 4.53
CA ARG A 72 -9.65 -8.86 5.52
C ARG A 72 -10.73 -8.05 6.25
N ALA A 73 -11.80 -7.67 5.57
CA ALA A 73 -12.94 -6.98 6.18
C ALA A 73 -13.65 -7.87 7.21
N ALA A 74 -13.66 -9.19 7.01
CA ALA A 74 -14.11 -10.18 8.00
C ALA A 74 -13.07 -10.45 9.11
N GLY A 75 -11.93 -9.76 9.10
CA GLY A 75 -10.86 -9.87 10.10
C GLY A 75 -9.83 -10.96 9.82
N CYS A 76 -9.88 -11.63 8.66
CA CYS A 76 -8.82 -12.56 8.26
C CYS A 76 -7.52 -11.80 7.95
N GLY A 77 -6.38 -12.44 8.17
CA GLY A 77 -5.08 -11.82 7.91
C GLY A 77 -3.98 -12.85 7.70
N ALA A 78 -2.87 -12.42 7.11
CA ALA A 78 -1.70 -13.28 6.92
C ALA A 78 -1.17 -13.81 8.28
N GLY A 79 -0.76 -15.08 8.32
CA GLY A 79 -0.35 -15.80 9.52
C GLY A 79 -1.50 -16.32 10.40
N MET A 80 -2.77 -16.04 10.05
CA MET A 80 -3.91 -16.60 10.77
C MET A 80 -4.13 -18.07 10.41
N ARG A 81 -4.37 -18.94 11.39
CA ARG A 81 -4.77 -20.33 11.13
C ARG A 81 -6.07 -20.40 10.31
N ILE A 82 -6.12 -21.28 9.32
CA ILE A 82 -7.28 -21.43 8.43
C ILE A 82 -8.54 -21.82 9.21
N ALA A 83 -8.42 -22.65 10.26
CA ALA A 83 -9.56 -22.95 11.14
C ALA A 83 -10.17 -21.66 11.73
N ARG A 84 -9.33 -20.76 12.26
CA ARG A 84 -9.78 -19.49 12.83
C ARG A 84 -10.33 -18.54 11.75
N ALA A 85 -9.69 -18.50 10.59
CA ALA A 85 -10.15 -17.68 9.47
C ALA A 85 -11.57 -18.10 9.02
N LYS A 86 -11.84 -19.42 8.97
CA LYS A 86 -13.17 -19.97 8.65
C LYS A 86 -14.22 -19.71 9.74
N GLU A 87 -13.83 -19.67 11.02
CA GLU A 87 -14.74 -19.23 12.09
C GLU A 87 -15.16 -17.77 11.93
N MET A 88 -14.23 -16.91 11.50
CA MET A 88 -14.47 -15.47 11.31
C MET A 88 -15.18 -15.17 9.99
N CYS A 89 -14.93 -15.98 8.97
CA CYS A 89 -15.48 -15.85 7.64
C CYS A 89 -15.92 -17.24 7.15
N PRO A 90 -17.17 -17.66 7.46
CA PRO A 90 -17.67 -18.99 7.08
C PRO A 90 -17.65 -19.26 5.57
N ASP A 91 -17.83 -18.20 4.76
CA ASP A 91 -17.82 -18.27 3.30
C ASP A 91 -16.40 -18.21 2.68
N LEU A 92 -15.35 -18.26 3.51
CA LEU A 92 -13.96 -18.15 3.06
C LEU A 92 -13.56 -19.30 2.13
N VAL A 93 -13.26 -18.95 0.88
CA VAL A 93 -12.71 -19.86 -0.12
C VAL A 93 -11.20 -19.93 0.06
N VAL A 94 -10.69 -21.15 0.29
CA VAL A 94 -9.25 -21.39 0.48
C VAL A 94 -8.67 -22.05 -0.76
N MET A 95 -7.79 -21.33 -1.45
CA MET A 95 -7.11 -21.75 -2.67
C MET A 95 -5.70 -22.31 -2.36
N PRO A 96 -5.23 -23.31 -3.13
CA PRO A 96 -3.85 -23.77 -3.05
C PRO A 96 -2.88 -22.73 -3.65
N TYR A 97 -1.58 -22.93 -3.46
CA TYR A 97 -0.57 -22.13 -4.16
C TYR A 97 -0.47 -22.50 -5.64
N GLU A 98 -0.29 -21.49 -6.49
CA GLU A 98 0.00 -21.61 -7.92
C GLU A 98 1.32 -20.86 -8.22
N PHE A 99 2.46 -21.41 -7.77
CA PHE A 99 3.77 -20.73 -7.79
C PHE A 99 4.23 -20.30 -9.18
N GLU A 100 3.94 -21.10 -10.20
CA GLU A 100 4.24 -20.82 -11.60
C GLU A 100 3.50 -19.56 -12.07
N ARG A 101 2.22 -19.40 -11.68
CA ARG A 101 1.42 -18.21 -12.01
C ARG A 101 1.93 -16.97 -11.29
N TYR A 102 2.28 -17.10 -10.01
CA TYR A 102 2.87 -16.00 -9.24
C TYR A 102 4.16 -15.52 -9.87
N SER A 103 5.02 -16.46 -10.30
CA SER A 103 6.31 -16.15 -10.92
C SER A 103 6.14 -15.46 -12.28
N ALA A 104 5.21 -15.95 -13.12
CA ALA A 104 4.91 -15.35 -14.42
C ALA A 104 4.42 -13.91 -14.29
N ILE A 105 3.49 -13.66 -13.36
CA ILE A 105 2.95 -12.32 -13.13
C ILE A 105 4.01 -11.40 -12.52
N ALA A 106 4.79 -11.87 -11.55
CA ALA A 106 5.90 -11.10 -10.99
C ALA A 106 6.89 -10.65 -12.08
N LEU A 107 7.26 -11.55 -13.00
CA LEU A 107 8.15 -11.21 -14.12
C LEU A 107 7.55 -10.10 -15.01
N ASP A 108 6.26 -10.16 -15.32
CA ASP A 108 5.60 -9.12 -16.10
C ASP A 108 5.55 -7.77 -15.37
N VAL A 109 5.34 -7.78 -14.05
CA VAL A 109 5.39 -6.58 -13.20
C VAL A 109 6.80 -5.97 -13.19
N TYR A 110 7.84 -6.78 -12.98
CA TYR A 110 9.22 -6.30 -12.96
C TYR A 110 9.68 -5.77 -14.32
N ARG A 111 9.21 -6.35 -15.43
CA ARG A 111 9.44 -5.78 -16.78
C ARG A 111 8.87 -4.37 -16.89
N ILE A 112 7.64 -4.14 -16.41
CA ILE A 112 7.04 -2.81 -16.39
C ILE A 112 7.90 -1.83 -15.58
N PHE A 113 8.42 -2.25 -14.43
CA PHE A 113 9.29 -1.40 -13.61
C PHE A 113 10.58 -1.02 -14.34
N HIS A 114 11.21 -1.97 -15.03
CA HIS A 114 12.42 -1.74 -15.82
C HIS A 114 12.19 -0.86 -17.05
N ASP A 115 10.98 -0.87 -17.62
CA ASP A 115 10.61 0.06 -18.69
C ASP A 115 10.46 1.51 -18.20
N VAL A 116 10.16 1.71 -16.90
CA VAL A 116 10.06 3.05 -16.31
C VAL A 116 11.43 3.60 -15.97
N THR A 117 12.30 2.77 -15.40
CA THR A 117 13.64 3.18 -14.94
C THR A 117 14.58 1.98 -14.85
N PRO A 118 15.88 2.13 -15.14
CA PRO A 118 16.85 1.08 -14.87
C PRO A 118 17.10 0.87 -13.37
N HIS A 119 16.68 1.79 -12.51
CA HIS A 119 16.94 1.77 -11.07
C HIS A 119 15.82 1.06 -10.30
N VAL A 120 15.78 -0.26 -10.42
CA VAL A 120 14.81 -1.14 -9.74
C VAL A 120 15.52 -1.96 -8.66
N MET A 121 14.88 -2.08 -7.51
CA MET A 121 15.33 -2.93 -6.42
C MET A 121 14.16 -3.77 -5.92
N GLY A 122 14.23 -5.07 -6.21
CA GLY A 122 13.23 -6.02 -5.72
C GLY A 122 13.34 -6.24 -4.22
N VAL A 123 12.18 -6.33 -3.55
CA VAL A 123 12.07 -6.69 -2.14
C VAL A 123 11.48 -8.10 -1.99
N SER A 124 10.45 -8.40 -2.78
CA SER A 124 9.80 -9.71 -2.89
C SER A 124 9.25 -9.90 -4.30
N VAL A 125 8.51 -10.99 -4.53
CA VAL A 125 7.85 -11.27 -5.82
C VAL A 125 6.79 -10.22 -6.19
N ASP A 126 6.27 -9.50 -5.20
CA ASP A 126 5.17 -8.55 -5.32
C ASP A 126 5.49 -7.13 -4.82
N GLU A 127 6.69 -6.91 -4.28
CA GLU A 127 7.13 -5.65 -3.69
C GLU A 127 8.47 -5.20 -4.31
N ALA A 128 8.55 -3.95 -4.74
CA ALA A 128 9.78 -3.36 -5.26
C ALA A 128 9.88 -1.86 -4.94
N TYR A 129 11.11 -1.36 -4.93
CA TYR A 129 11.40 0.06 -5.03
C TYR A 129 11.89 0.41 -6.42
N ILE A 130 11.49 1.58 -6.90
CA ILE A 130 12.07 2.19 -8.09
C ILE A 130 12.51 3.62 -7.79
N ASP A 131 13.60 4.05 -8.41
CA ASP A 131 13.99 5.45 -8.47
C ASP A 131 13.44 6.07 -9.77
N ALA A 132 12.35 6.82 -9.63
CA ALA A 132 11.68 7.54 -10.71
C ALA A 132 12.15 9.00 -10.80
N THR A 133 13.31 9.32 -10.23
CA THR A 133 13.91 10.66 -10.36
C THR A 133 14.19 10.96 -11.83
N GLY A 134 13.63 12.05 -12.33
CA GLY A 134 13.78 12.47 -13.72
C GLY A 134 12.74 11.91 -14.69
N CYS A 135 11.80 11.06 -14.24
CA CYS A 135 10.61 10.74 -15.02
C CYS A 135 9.79 12.01 -15.27
N GLU A 136 9.22 12.13 -16.47
CA GLU A 136 8.32 13.23 -16.82
C GLU A 136 6.98 13.11 -16.08
N GLY A 137 6.41 14.25 -15.71
CA GLY A 137 5.16 14.33 -14.94
C GLY A 137 5.35 14.41 -13.43
N THR A 138 4.21 14.47 -12.74
CA THR A 138 4.07 14.47 -11.28
C THR A 138 4.23 13.07 -10.70
N ALA A 139 4.42 12.96 -9.39
CA ALA A 139 4.55 11.66 -8.72
C ALA A 139 3.26 10.84 -8.87
N GLU A 140 2.12 11.52 -8.85
CA GLU A 140 0.79 10.96 -9.02
C GLU A 140 0.57 10.43 -10.45
N GLU A 141 1.00 11.17 -11.47
CA GLU A 141 0.92 10.73 -12.87
C GLU A 141 1.78 9.50 -13.14
N VAL A 142 3.02 9.49 -12.65
CA VAL A 142 3.91 8.33 -12.80
C VAL A 142 3.35 7.11 -12.06
N ALA A 143 2.83 7.30 -10.84
CA ALA A 143 2.19 6.22 -10.08
C ALA A 143 0.93 5.69 -10.76
N ALA A 144 0.07 6.57 -11.30
CA ALA A 144 -1.12 6.18 -12.04
C ALA A 144 -0.78 5.41 -13.32
N MET A 145 0.24 5.86 -14.05
CA MET A 145 0.74 5.16 -15.24
C MET A 145 1.24 3.75 -14.89
N ILE A 146 2.05 3.59 -13.84
CA ILE A 146 2.53 2.27 -13.40
C ILE A 146 1.35 1.36 -13.04
N ARG A 147 0.42 1.85 -12.22
CA ARG A 147 -0.76 1.08 -11.79
C ARG A 147 -1.62 0.65 -12.97
N ALA A 148 -1.88 1.56 -13.92
CA ALA A 148 -2.65 1.26 -15.11
C ALA A 148 -1.96 0.20 -15.98
N ARG A 149 -0.63 0.29 -16.17
CA ARG A 149 0.15 -0.72 -16.93
C ARG A 149 0.13 -2.08 -16.25
N VAL A 150 0.29 -2.11 -14.93
CA VAL A 150 0.24 -3.35 -14.14
C VAL A 150 -1.13 -3.99 -14.25
N LEU A 151 -2.21 -3.24 -14.03
CA LEU A 151 -3.58 -3.73 -14.16
C LEU A 151 -3.86 -4.25 -15.57
N HIS A 152 -3.52 -3.47 -16.60
CA HIS A 152 -3.73 -3.87 -17.99
C HIS A 152 -2.99 -5.15 -18.36
N LYS A 153 -1.74 -5.29 -17.91
CA LYS A 153 -0.89 -6.43 -18.27
C LYS A 153 -1.23 -7.70 -17.49
N THR A 154 -1.61 -7.56 -16.22
CA THR A 154 -1.69 -8.70 -15.28
C THR A 154 -3.10 -9.01 -14.80
N GLY A 155 -4.03 -8.07 -14.93
CA GLY A 155 -5.35 -8.13 -14.29
C GLY A 155 -5.31 -7.95 -12.77
N CYS A 156 -4.14 -7.69 -12.18
CA CYS A 156 -3.98 -7.46 -10.75
C CYS A 156 -3.71 -5.97 -10.48
N VAL A 157 -4.20 -5.49 -9.34
CA VAL A 157 -3.97 -4.11 -8.88
C VAL A 157 -2.73 -3.99 -8.02
N ALA A 158 -2.13 -2.81 -8.01
CA ALA A 158 -0.99 -2.47 -7.18
C ALA A 158 -1.23 -1.12 -6.49
N SER A 159 -0.69 -1.00 -5.28
CA SER A 159 -0.65 0.26 -4.55
C SER A 159 0.73 0.87 -4.60
N VAL A 160 0.81 2.20 -4.75
CA VAL A 160 2.07 2.92 -4.93
C VAL A 160 2.22 4.03 -3.90
N GLY A 161 3.23 3.95 -3.06
CA GLY A 161 3.65 5.06 -2.21
C GLY A 161 4.88 5.74 -2.77
N SER A 162 4.93 7.07 -2.72
CA SER A 162 6.08 7.81 -3.23
C SER A 162 6.56 8.88 -2.27
N GLY A 163 7.88 9.14 -2.28
CA GLY A 163 8.47 10.16 -1.43
C GLY A 163 9.96 10.41 -1.66
N PRO A 164 10.62 11.22 -0.81
CA PRO A 164 12.01 11.64 -1.00
C PRO A 164 13.05 10.53 -0.71
N ASN A 165 12.62 9.44 -0.08
CA ASN A 165 13.44 8.30 0.28
C ASN A 165 12.59 7.03 0.45
N ARG A 166 13.25 5.88 0.58
CA ARG A 166 12.62 4.56 0.69
C ARG A 166 11.68 4.42 1.88
N LEU A 167 12.06 4.93 3.06
CA LEU A 167 11.24 4.82 4.27
C LEU A 167 9.88 5.50 4.07
N ILE A 168 9.91 6.75 3.59
CA ILE A 168 8.67 7.50 3.32
C ILE A 168 7.83 6.84 2.24
N ALA A 169 8.45 6.37 1.14
CA ALA A 169 7.74 5.70 0.06
C ALA A 169 7.01 4.42 0.54
N ARG A 170 7.67 3.59 1.36
CA ARG A 170 7.05 2.38 1.92
C ARG A 170 5.89 2.70 2.84
N LEU A 171 6.06 3.66 3.74
CA LEU A 171 5.01 4.12 4.65
C LEU A 171 3.83 4.73 3.89
N ALA A 172 4.09 5.50 2.82
CA ALA A 172 3.07 6.05 1.96
C ALA A 172 2.25 4.95 1.28
N THR A 173 2.87 3.83 0.91
CA THR A 173 2.18 2.69 0.27
C THR A 173 1.15 2.07 1.22
N LYS A 174 1.45 2.01 2.52
CA LYS A 174 0.49 1.54 3.53
C LYS A 174 -0.77 2.40 3.56
N ARG A 175 -0.65 3.72 3.38
CA ARG A 175 -1.80 4.64 3.24
C ARG A 175 -2.48 4.59 1.88
N ALA A 176 -1.74 4.16 0.85
CA ALA A 176 -2.26 4.04 -0.50
C ALA A 176 -3.16 2.81 -0.70
N LYS A 177 -2.96 1.75 0.08
CA LYS A 177 -3.76 0.52 0.00
C LYS A 177 -5.20 0.73 0.48
N PRO A 178 -6.22 0.16 -0.19
CA PRO A 178 -6.16 -0.64 -1.43
C PRO A 178 -6.17 0.19 -2.71
N ASP A 179 -5.61 -0.37 -3.79
CA ASP A 179 -5.63 0.10 -5.18
C ASP A 179 -5.51 1.62 -5.32
N GLY A 180 -4.48 2.17 -4.69
CA GLY A 180 -4.31 3.61 -4.60
C GLY A 180 -2.88 4.07 -4.77
N ALA A 181 -2.73 5.39 -4.77
CA ALA A 181 -1.42 6.03 -4.75
C ALA A 181 -1.39 7.10 -3.65
N HIS A 182 -0.26 7.25 -2.98
CA HIS A 182 -0.05 8.30 -1.98
C HIS A 182 1.34 8.92 -2.13
N HIS A 183 1.39 10.22 -2.37
CA HIS A 183 2.64 10.96 -2.44
C HIS A 183 2.89 11.73 -1.14
N VAL A 184 4.13 11.65 -0.65
CA VAL A 184 4.60 12.46 0.48
C VAL A 184 5.83 13.23 0.02
N SER A 185 5.68 14.55 -0.12
CA SER A 185 6.77 15.45 -0.50
C SER A 185 7.84 15.54 0.59
N ALA A 186 9.03 16.05 0.23
CA ALA A 186 10.08 16.34 1.21
C ALA A 186 9.63 17.34 2.29
N ALA A 187 8.81 18.33 1.92
CA ALA A 187 8.29 19.34 2.85
C ALA A 187 7.30 18.76 3.87
N THR A 188 6.52 17.74 3.48
CA THR A 188 5.50 17.13 4.33
C THR A 188 5.97 15.88 5.07
N ALA A 189 7.18 15.39 4.79
CA ALA A 189 7.69 14.13 5.33
C ALA A 189 7.78 14.12 6.86
N ALA A 190 8.21 15.22 7.49
CA ALA A 190 8.31 15.31 8.95
C ALA A 190 6.93 15.24 9.63
N VAL A 191 5.95 15.96 9.10
CA VAL A 191 4.57 15.95 9.60
C VAL A 191 3.93 14.58 9.40
N PHE A 192 4.18 13.95 8.25
CA PHE A 192 3.72 12.61 7.94
C PHE A 192 4.23 11.58 8.95
N LEU A 193 5.52 11.63 9.31
CA LEU A 193 6.12 10.74 10.32
C LEU A 193 5.62 11.00 11.74
N ALA A 194 5.38 12.25 12.11
CA ALA A 194 4.98 12.62 13.47
C ALA A 194 3.63 12.03 13.91
N VAL A 195 2.75 11.71 12.95
CA VAL A 195 1.42 11.16 13.21
C VAL A 195 1.32 9.65 12.95
N LEU A 196 2.44 8.99 12.60
CA LEU A 196 2.43 7.56 12.31
C LEU A 196 2.56 6.72 13.59
N PRO A 197 1.76 5.66 13.74
CA PRO A 197 1.95 4.67 14.80
C PRO A 197 3.34 4.04 14.71
N ALA A 198 3.98 3.78 15.85
CA ALA A 198 5.33 3.22 15.88
C ALA A 198 5.38 1.81 15.27
N GLU A 199 4.28 1.06 15.35
CA GLU A 199 4.09 -0.25 14.73
C GLU A 199 4.09 -0.21 13.19
N ASP A 200 3.94 0.97 12.58
CA ASP A 200 3.99 1.13 11.12
C ASP A 200 5.42 1.23 10.61
N LEU A 201 6.39 1.48 11.49
CA LEU A 201 7.79 1.58 11.10
C LEU A 201 8.35 0.21 10.70
N PRO A 202 8.99 0.09 9.52
CA PRO A 202 9.66 -1.13 9.11
C PRO A 202 10.70 -1.57 10.16
N GLY A 203 10.66 -2.85 10.54
CA GLY A 203 11.56 -3.42 11.55
C GLY A 203 11.06 -3.30 12.99
N VAL A 204 9.95 -2.60 13.26
CA VAL A 204 9.31 -2.56 14.58
C VAL A 204 8.32 -3.71 14.72
N GLY A 205 8.83 -4.88 15.12
CA GLY A 205 7.99 -6.01 15.51
C GLY A 205 7.42 -5.87 16.92
N ARG A 206 6.54 -6.80 17.31
CA ARG A 206 5.85 -6.82 18.62
C ARG A 206 6.81 -6.63 19.81
N GLY A 207 7.93 -7.36 19.81
CA GLY A 207 8.93 -7.25 20.88
C GLY A 207 9.61 -5.87 20.96
N THR A 208 9.83 -5.21 19.82
CA THR A 208 10.40 -3.85 19.77
C THR A 208 9.35 -2.83 20.22
N LEU A 209 8.10 -3.00 19.79
CA LEU A 209 6.98 -2.15 20.22
C LEU A 209 6.73 -2.23 21.72
N ASP A 210 6.77 -3.42 22.31
CA ASP A 210 6.60 -3.61 23.76
C ASP A 210 7.73 -2.95 24.55
N LYS A 211 8.96 -2.95 24.02
CA LYS A 211 10.09 -2.20 24.60
C LYS A 211 9.88 -0.68 24.50
N LEU A 212 9.45 -0.18 23.34
CA LEU A 212 9.14 1.22 23.09
C LEU A 212 8.04 1.75 24.03
N LYS A 213 6.96 0.97 24.21
CA LYS A 213 5.88 1.28 25.16
C LYS A 213 6.37 1.34 26.60
N ARG A 214 7.20 0.37 27.02
CA ARG A 214 7.80 0.36 28.37
C ARG A 214 8.78 1.50 28.62
N ALA A 215 9.48 1.98 27.58
CA ALA A 215 10.43 3.08 27.68
C ALA A 215 9.76 4.48 27.68
N GLY A 216 8.42 4.56 27.66
CA GLY A 216 7.69 5.84 27.64
C GLY A 216 7.70 6.57 26.29
N GLY A 217 8.21 5.93 25.22
CA GLY A 217 8.40 6.53 23.90
C GLY A 217 7.18 6.51 22.97
N VAL A 218 6.04 5.95 23.41
CA VAL A 218 4.81 5.90 22.60
C VAL A 218 3.65 6.46 23.42
N GLY A 219 3.56 7.80 23.49
CA GLY A 219 2.37 8.49 23.95
C GLY A 219 1.36 8.55 22.79
N GLY A 220 0.41 7.62 22.76
CA GLY A 220 -0.77 7.77 21.92
C GLY A 220 -1.59 8.96 22.40
N SER A 221 -1.75 9.96 21.55
CA SER A 221 -2.71 11.05 21.73
C SER A 221 -4.13 10.49 21.64
N GLY A 222 -4.82 10.38 22.79
CA GLY A 222 -6.28 10.22 22.85
C GLY A 222 -6.79 9.38 24.02
N GLY A 223 -7.30 10.05 25.06
CA GLY A 223 -8.13 9.43 26.11
C GLY A 223 -7.77 9.88 27.52
N GLY A 224 -8.37 10.96 28.01
CA GLY A 224 -8.10 11.53 29.32
C GLY A 224 -8.69 10.73 30.50
N ALA A 225 -8.03 10.83 31.65
CA ALA A 225 -8.64 11.04 32.96
C ALA A 225 -7.51 11.50 33.89
N GLY A 226 -7.76 12.58 34.63
CA GLY A 226 -6.77 13.27 35.42
C GLY A 226 -6.12 12.39 36.47
N ASN A 227 -4.87 12.72 36.79
CA ASN A 227 -4.38 12.50 38.14
C ASN A 227 -3.66 13.76 38.61
N THR A 228 -4.35 14.43 39.53
CA THR A 228 -3.86 15.53 40.35
C THR A 228 -2.56 15.12 41.03
N PHE A 229 -1.51 15.90 40.77
CA PHE A 229 -0.25 15.83 41.50
C PHE A 229 -0.49 16.43 42.90
N SER A 230 -0.82 15.60 43.89
CA SER A 230 -0.73 16.00 45.30
C SER A 230 0.57 15.45 45.87
N GLY A 231 1.65 16.22 45.73
CA GLY A 231 2.83 16.04 46.56
C GLY A 231 2.52 16.53 47.97
N SER A 232 2.75 15.69 48.97
CA SER A 232 2.95 16.14 50.34
C SER A 232 4.08 15.31 50.96
N PRO A 233 4.95 15.92 51.78
CA PRO A 233 6.32 15.47 51.97
C PRO A 233 6.46 14.56 53.18
N ARG A 234 7.46 13.68 53.12
CA ARG A 234 8.33 13.25 54.22
C ARG A 234 9.56 12.55 53.66
#